data_AF-A0A3D3Z251-F1
#
_entry.id   AF-A0A3D3Z251-F1
#
_cell.length_a   1.000
_cell.length_b   1.000
_cell.length_c   1.000
_cell.angle_alpha   90.00
_cell.angle_beta   90.00
_cell.angle_gamma   90.00
#
_symmetry.space_group_name_H-M   'P 1'
#
loop_
_entity.id
_entity.type
_entity.pdbx_description
1 polymer ?
#
loop_
_entity_poly.entity_id
_entity_poly.type
_entity_poly.pdbx_seq_one_letter_code
_entity_poly.pdbx_strand_id
1 'polypeptide(L)' 'MERDSKKIVKRLLSDGFLFVGSKGSHHKFAKDGRVVIVPHPKKDLPLGTARAIAKMAGWL' A
#
# COMPACT_ATOMS: atom_id res chain seq x y z
N MET A 1 5.72 4.52 11.38
CA MET A 1 5.15 4.27 10.04
C MET A 1 5.71 2.98 9.50
N GLU A 2 4.85 2.01 9.16
CA GLU A 2 5.30 0.72 8.64
C GLU A 2 5.98 0.88 7.27
N ARG A 3 7.14 0.24 7.08
CA ARG A 3 8.00 0.38 5.89
C ARG A 3 8.17 -0.93 5.11
N ASP A 4 7.79 -2.06 5.71
CA ASP A 4 7.76 -3.35 5.02
C ASP A 4 6.52 -3.44 4.13
N SER A 5 6.73 -3.57 2.81
CA SER A 5 5.61 -3.64 1.89
C SER A 5 4.74 -4.88 2.08
N LYS A 6 5.26 -5.99 2.62
CA LYS A 6 4.43 -7.15 2.99
C LYS A 6 3.44 -6.80 4.10
N LYS A 7 3.88 -6.07 5.11
CA LYS A 7 3.02 -5.66 6.23
C LYS A 7 2.00 -4.61 5.81
N ILE A 8 2.41 -3.65 4.97
CA ILE A 8 1.50 -2.66 4.38
C ILE A 8 0.40 -3.36 3.56
N VAL A 9 0.77 -4.31 2.68
CA VAL A 9 -0.21 -5.05 1.87
C VAL A 9 -1.17 -5.84 2.76
N LYS A 10 -0.67 -6.56 3.77
CA LYS A 10 -1.53 -7.28 4.73
C LYS A 10 -2.52 -6.35 5.43
N ARG A 11 -2.05 -5.18 5.87
CA ARG A 11 -2.92 -4.18 6.52
C ARG A 11 -3.96 -3.62 5.55
N LEU A 12 -3.58 -3.28 4.32
CA LEU A 12 -4.52 -2.83 3.29
C LEU A 12 -5.63 -3.86 3.05
N LEU A 13 -5.27 -5.13 2.88
CA LEU A 13 -6.25 -6.22 2.72
C LEU A 13 -7.18 -6.33 3.95
N SER A 14 -6.63 -6.26 5.17
CA SER A 14 -7.41 -6.26 6.40
C SER A 14 -8.36 -5.07 6.53
N ASP A 15 -7.96 -3.91 5.99
CA ASP A 15 -8.78 -2.70 5.99
C ASP A 15 -9.85 -2.73 4.88
N GLY A 16 -9.92 -3.80 4.09
CA GLY A 16 -10.89 -3.99 3.02
C GLY A 16 -10.48 -3.41 1.67
N PHE A 17 -9.20 -3.09 1.47
CA PHE A 17 -8.69 -2.79 0.13
C PHE A 17 -8.59 -4.07 -0.70
N LEU A 18 -9.07 -4.00 -1.94
CA LEU A 18 -9.01 -5.08 -2.90
C LEU A 18 -7.83 -4.90 -3.84
N PHE A 19 -7.15 -6.00 -4.16
CA PHE A 19 -6.11 -5.98 -5.19
C PHE A 19 -6.76 -5.86 -6.57
N VAL A 20 -6.43 -4.79 -7.28
CA VAL A 20 -6.99 -4.50 -8.62
C VAL A 20 -6.10 -5.08 -9.71
N GLY A 21 -4.78 -5.08 -9.48
CA GLY A 21 -3.81 -5.54 -10.46
C GLY A 21 -2.42 -4.99 -10.15
N SER A 22 -1.44 -5.42 -10.93
CA SER A 22 -0.07 -4.93 -10.79
C SER A 22 0.56 -4.73 -12.16
N LYS A 23 1.48 -3.78 -12.25
CA LYS A 23 2.38 -3.63 -13.39
C LYS A 23 3.81 -3.62 -12.86
N GLY A 24 4.53 -4.73 -13.09
CA GLY A 24 5.84 -4.94 -12.48
C GLY A 24 5.75 -4.91 -10.95
N SER A 25 6.63 -4.15 -10.31
CA SER A 25 6.68 -4.04 -8.85
C SER A 25 5.67 -3.07 -8.23
N HIS A 26 4.71 -2.53 -8.99
CA HIS A 26 3.70 -1.61 -8.47
C HIS A 26 2.35 -2.31 -8.38
N HIS A 27 1.94 -2.63 -7.16
CA HIS A 27 0.67 -3.29 -6.86
C HIS A 27 -0.40 -2.23 -6.56
N LYS A 28 -1.54 -2.33 -7.23
CA LYS A 28 -2.66 -1.40 -7.09
C LYS A 28 -3.73 -2.00 -6.20
N PHE A 29 -4.12 -1.26 -5.18
CA PHE A 29 -5.17 -1.59 -4.24
C PHE A 29 -6.26 -0.52 -4.29
N ALA A 30 -7.54 -0.92 -4.20
CA ALA A 30 -8.66 0.02 -4.21
C ALA A 30 -9.71 -0.32 -3.15
N LYS A 31 -10.32 0.72 -2.58
CA LYS A 31 -11.45 0.64 -1.64
C LYS A 31 -12.29 1.91 -1.76
N ASP A 32 -13.58 1.79 -2.01
CA ASP A 32 -14.54 2.91 -1.95
C ASP A 32 -14.08 4.18 -2.68
N GLY A 33 -13.58 4.02 -3.91
CA GLY A 33 -13.04 5.13 -4.72
C GLY A 33 -11.62 5.60 -4.36
N ARG A 34 -11.02 5.10 -3.27
CA ARG A 34 -9.60 5.33 -2.92
C ARG A 34 -8.73 4.31 -3.63
N VAL A 35 -7.60 4.78 -4.17
CA VAL A 35 -6.60 3.95 -4.84
C VAL A 35 -5.25 4.15 -4.17
N VAL A 36 -4.59 3.06 -3.81
CA VAL A 36 -3.28 3.03 -3.19
C VAL A 36 -2.34 2.17 -4.04
N ILE A 37 -1.17 2.71 -4.37
CA ILE A 37 -0.14 1.98 -5.11
C ILE A 37 0.99 1.65 -4.14
N VAL A 38 1.34 0.37 -4.04
CA VAL A 38 2.40 -0.13 -3.16
C VAL A 38 3.52 -0.75 -4.00
N PRO A 39 4.76 -0.25 -3.89
CA PRO A 39 5.91 -0.93 -4.46
C PRO A 39 6.17 -2.26 -3.73
N HIS A 40 5.91 -3.38 -4.37
CA HIS A 40 6.03 -4.73 -3.84
C HIS A 40 6.70 -5.66 -4.85
N PRO A 41 7.61 -6.57 -4.43
CA PRO A 41 8.10 -6.80 -3.07
C PRO A 41 9.27 -5.89 -2.67
N LYS A 42 9.16 -5.20 -1.54
CA LYS A 42 10.24 -4.38 -0.95
C LYS A 42 10.18 -4.45 0.58
N LYS A 43 11.28 -4.89 1.20
CA LYS A 43 11.37 -5.05 2.66
C LYS A 43 11.50 -3.71 3.39
N ASP A 44 12.12 -2.71 2.76
CA ASP A 44 12.25 -1.38 3.32
C ASP A 44 11.88 -0.33 2.26
N LEU A 45 10.74 0.32 2.43
CA LEU A 45 10.32 1.46 1.64
C LEU A 45 10.88 2.75 2.25
N PRO A 46 11.32 3.73 1.42
CA PRO A 46 11.68 5.05 1.91
C PRO A 46 10.57 5.65 2.78
N LEU A 47 10.94 6.38 3.84
CA LEU A 47 9.98 6.93 4.80
C LEU A 47 8.88 7.76 4.13
N GLY A 48 9.26 8.57 3.14
CA GLY A 48 8.32 9.38 2.36
C GLY A 48 7.31 8.53 1.58
N THR A 49 7.75 7.42 0.99
CA THR A 49 6.86 6.47 0.29
C THR A 49 5.90 5.80 1.25
N ALA A 50 6.41 5.30 2.38
CA ALA A 50 5.56 4.75 3.42
C ALA A 50 4.51 5.78 3.88
N ARG A 51 4.93 7.03 4.12
CA ARG A 51 4.09 8.18 4.51
C ARG A 51 2.99 8.50 3.52
N ALA A 52 3.33 8.57 2.25
CA ALA A 52 2.35 8.75 1.19
C ALA A 52 1.32 7.62 1.18
N ILE A 53 1.75 6.36 1.30
CA ILE A 53 0.85 5.20 1.34
C ILE A 53 -0.11 5.29 2.53
N ALA A 54 0.39 5.55 3.74
CA ALA A 54 -0.48 5.67 4.92
C ALA A 54 -1.49 6.82 4.79
N LYS A 55 -1.08 7.95 4.22
CA LYS A 55 -1.99 9.09 3.97
C LYS A 55 -3.08 8.72 2.97
N MET A 56 -2.74 8.05 1.87
CA MET A 56 -3.72 7.59 0.88
C MET A 56 -4.66 6.51 1.45
N ALA A 57 -4.13 5.66 2.33
CA ALA A 57 -4.91 4.63 3.03
C ALA A 57 -5.78 5.19 4.17
N GLY A 58 -5.54 6.42 4.62
CA GLY A 58 -6.24 7.04 5.76
C GLY A 58 -5.77 6.55 7.13
N TRP A 59 -4.50 6.13 7.26
CA TRP A 59 -3.88 5.76 8.54
C TRP A 59 -3.22 6.94 9.27
N LEU A 60 -3.24 8.11 8.63
CA LEU A 60 -2.77 9.42 9.09
C LEU A 60 -3.92 10.39 8.88
#